data_AF-A0A2M7RU57-F1
#
_entry.id   AF-A0A2M7RU57-F1
#
_cell.length_a   1.000
_cell.length_b   1.000
_cell.length_c   1.000
_cell.angle_alpha   90.00
_cell.angle_beta   90.00
_cell.angle_gamma   90.00
#
_symmetry.space_group_name_H-M   'P 1'
#
loop_
_entity.id
_entity.type
_entity.pdbx_description
1 polymer ?
#
loop_
_entity_poly.entity_id
_entity_poly.type
_entity_poly.pdbx_seq_one_letter_code
_entity_poly.pdbx_strand_id
1 'polypeptide(L)'
;MFGFMVALAFIAANLLFVKEMKRKEADGLLSSSIINVMKGQKASLNDLIGNGIFGFVVGYKIGGIILNYQQAIEDLPDYVLSLQGNFLSGLAIAVVLAYLKYRDAEKQRLPEPKEVTEVVRPYQHVGNMTFIAAIGGILGAKLFDAVEDLERFAADPIGVLFSGSGLSIYGGLIIGGGAVVYYAHKKGLKLVHVIDACAPGLMLAYGIGRIGCQLSGDGDWGTTNELPMPEALSFLPEWMWSFTYPHNVNADGILIAGCEGKYCYELPIPVLPTPFYETIMAFIIFAGLWLFRKKITIPGLMFSIYLIFNGIERFFIEKIR
;
A
#
# COMPACT_ATOMS: atom_id res chain seq x y z
N MET A 1 9.81 -11.13 -3.16
CA MET A 1 8.96 -10.59 -4.27
C MET A 1 7.76 -9.78 -3.76
N PHE A 2 7.19 -10.11 -2.61
CA PHE A 2 6.05 -9.41 -2.00
C PHE A 2 6.17 -7.87 -1.96
N GLY A 3 7.22 -7.32 -1.35
CA GLY A 3 7.38 -5.87 -1.21
C GLY A 3 7.42 -5.09 -2.53
N PHE A 4 7.94 -5.71 -3.61
CA PHE A 4 7.92 -5.11 -4.95
C PHE A 4 6.48 -5.03 -5.50
N MET A 5 5.67 -6.07 -5.31
CA MET A 5 4.26 -6.05 -5.69
C MET A 5 3.46 -5.01 -4.91
N VAL A 6 3.73 -4.85 -3.61
CA VAL A 6 3.12 -3.78 -2.79
C VAL A 6 3.43 -2.40 -3.38
N ALA A 7 4.69 -2.12 -3.72
CA ALA A 7 5.07 -0.86 -4.34
C ALA A 7 4.34 -0.62 -5.68
N LEU A 8 4.22 -1.65 -6.52
CA LEU A 8 3.46 -1.57 -7.78
C LEU A 8 1.97 -1.33 -7.53
N ALA A 9 1.38 -1.94 -6.50
CA ALA A 9 -0.01 -1.73 -6.13
C ALA A 9 -0.28 -0.26 -5.78
N PHE A 10 0.59 0.36 -4.98
CA PHE A 10 0.50 1.79 -4.64
C PHE A 10 0.62 2.68 -5.88
N ILE A 11 1.59 2.41 -6.76
CA ILE A 11 1.79 3.18 -7.99
C ILE A 11 0.57 3.07 -8.90
N ALA A 12 0.09 1.85 -9.16
CA ALA A 12 -1.05 1.60 -10.02
C ALA A 12 -2.32 2.27 -9.47
N ALA A 13 -2.62 2.10 -8.18
CA ALA A 13 -3.77 2.73 -7.54
C ALA A 13 -3.73 4.25 -7.62
N ASN A 14 -2.56 4.85 -7.32
CA ASN A 14 -2.37 6.30 -7.38
C ASN A 14 -2.59 6.85 -8.80
N LEU A 15 -2.04 6.20 -9.83
CA LEU A 15 -2.21 6.62 -11.22
C LEU A 15 -3.69 6.58 -11.66
N LEU A 16 -4.40 5.51 -11.30
CA LEU A 16 -5.82 5.37 -11.61
C LEU A 16 -6.67 6.40 -10.85
N PHE A 17 -6.35 6.61 -9.57
CA PHE A 17 -7.06 7.58 -8.74
C PHE A 17 -6.87 9.01 -9.27
N VAL A 18 -5.66 9.40 -9.69
CA VAL A 18 -5.42 10.67 -10.39
C VAL A 18 -6.29 10.78 -11.64
N LYS A 19 -6.39 9.71 -12.43
CA LYS A 19 -7.17 9.70 -13.68
C LYS A 19 -8.67 9.87 -13.42
N GLU A 20 -9.22 9.20 -12.41
CA GLU A 20 -10.64 9.35 -12.05
C GLU A 20 -10.95 10.69 -11.38
N MET A 21 -10.03 11.23 -10.57
CA MET A 21 -10.18 12.58 -10.00
C MET A 21 -10.22 13.64 -11.10
N LYS A 22 -9.34 13.56 -12.11
CA LYS A 22 -9.37 14.44 -13.30
C LYS A 22 -10.68 14.30 -14.08
N ARG A 23 -11.19 13.08 -14.23
CA ARG A 23 -12.47 12.84 -14.92
C ARG A 23 -13.63 13.48 -14.15
N LYS A 24 -13.74 13.22 -12.85
CA LYS A 24 -14.81 13.78 -12.01
C LYS A 24 -14.71 15.31 -11.89
N GLU A 25 -13.52 15.88 -11.97
CA GLU A 25 -13.33 17.33 -12.15
C GLU A 25 -13.90 17.81 -13.50
N ALA A 26 -13.57 17.14 -14.61
CA ALA A 26 -14.10 17.47 -15.94
C ALA A 26 -15.63 17.32 -16.03
N ASP A 27 -16.20 16.37 -15.30
CA ASP A 27 -17.65 16.16 -15.21
C ASP A 27 -18.35 17.19 -14.29
N GLY A 28 -17.60 18.11 -13.67
CA GLY A 28 -18.14 19.13 -12.75
C GLY A 28 -18.55 18.60 -11.38
N LEU A 29 -18.23 17.34 -11.06
CA LEU A 29 -18.60 16.69 -9.79
C LEU A 29 -17.64 17.09 -8.65
N LEU A 30 -16.37 17.35 -8.99
CA LEU A 30 -15.36 17.85 -8.06
C LEU A 30 -14.89 19.24 -8.47
N SER A 31 -14.91 20.17 -7.52
CA SER A 31 -14.51 21.56 -7.74
C SER A 31 -13.07 21.80 -7.31
N SER A 32 -12.37 22.65 -8.07
CA SER A 32 -11.09 23.19 -7.64
C SER A 32 -11.27 24.13 -6.44
N SER A 33 -10.28 24.14 -5.54
CA SER A 33 -10.22 25.08 -4.43
C SER A 33 -9.31 26.25 -4.80
N ILE A 34 -9.74 27.47 -4.46
CA ILE A 34 -8.94 28.68 -4.62
C ILE A 34 -8.29 28.96 -3.28
N ILE A 35 -6.97 28.88 -3.22
CA ILE A 35 -6.20 29.19 -2.02
C ILE A 35 -5.26 30.36 -2.30
N ASN A 36 -5.15 31.27 -1.33
CA ASN A 36 -4.15 32.33 -1.39
C ASN A 36 -2.84 31.75 -0.84
N VAL A 37 -1.85 31.65 -1.71
CA VAL A 37 -0.52 31.15 -1.34
C VAL A 37 0.45 32.32 -1.41
N MET A 38 1.15 32.55 -0.30
CA MET A 38 2.25 33.50 -0.25
C MET A 38 3.44 32.93 -1.03
N LYS A 39 3.72 33.48 -2.21
CA LYS A 39 4.88 33.08 -3.02
C LYS A 39 6.08 34.00 -2.74
N GLY A 40 7.27 33.41 -2.73
CA GLY A 40 8.53 34.13 -2.57
C GLY A 40 8.95 34.44 -1.13
N GLN A 41 8.34 33.79 -0.14
CA GLN A 41 8.84 33.83 1.24
C GLN A 41 10.14 33.03 1.38
N LYS A 42 10.97 33.40 2.37
CA LYS A 42 12.10 32.58 2.80
C LYS A 42 11.60 31.20 3.25
N ALA A 43 12.45 30.19 3.14
CA ALA A 43 12.15 28.89 3.70
C ALA A 43 11.78 29.03 5.18
N SER A 44 10.58 28.57 5.53
CA SER A 44 10.16 28.50 6.93
C SER A 44 11.10 27.56 7.69
N LEU A 45 11.44 27.91 8.93
CA LEU A 45 12.23 27.04 9.79
C LEU A 45 11.54 25.67 9.96
N ASN A 46 10.21 25.65 10.05
CA ASN A 46 9.42 24.42 10.15
C ASN A 46 9.52 23.56 8.89
N ASP A 47 9.57 24.20 7.70
CA ASP A 47 9.74 23.49 6.44
C ASP A 47 11.12 22.84 6.35
N LEU A 48 12.16 23.56 6.77
CA LEU A 48 13.54 23.06 6.76
C LEU A 48 13.71 21.91 7.77
N ILE A 49 13.21 22.07 8.99
CA ILE A 49 13.23 21.03 10.02
C ILE A 49 12.43 19.81 9.55
N GLY A 50 11.23 20.01 9.00
CA GLY A 50 10.38 18.91 8.51
C GLY A 50 11.05 18.11 7.40
N ASN A 51 11.66 18.79 6.42
CA ASN A 51 12.42 18.12 5.36
C ASN A 51 13.69 17.44 5.89
N GLY A 52 14.35 18.05 6.88
CA GLY A 52 15.50 17.46 7.56
C GLY A 52 15.13 16.17 8.31
N ILE A 53 14.05 16.18 9.10
CA ILE A 53 13.56 14.99 9.82
C ILE A 53 13.16 13.90 8.82
N PHE A 54 12.41 14.24 7.77
CA PHE A 54 12.05 13.29 6.73
C PHE A 54 13.29 12.67 6.07
N GLY A 55 14.26 13.52 5.71
CA GLY A 55 15.54 13.08 5.15
C GLY A 55 16.34 12.21 6.10
N PHE A 56 16.31 12.51 7.40
CA PHE A 56 16.93 11.69 8.43
C PHE A 56 16.31 10.30 8.48
N VAL A 57 14.99 10.20 8.61
CA VAL A 57 14.29 8.92 8.70
C VAL A 57 14.54 8.06 7.45
N VAL A 58 14.40 8.66 6.27
CA VAL A 58 14.62 7.96 4.99
C VAL A 58 16.09 7.55 4.85
N GLY A 59 17.03 8.45 5.10
CA GLY A 59 18.45 8.16 4.98
C GLY A 59 18.98 7.19 6.03
N TYR A 60 18.41 7.21 7.24
CA TYR A 60 18.72 6.30 8.32
C TYR A 60 18.41 4.86 7.91
N LYS A 61 17.23 4.65 7.31
CA LYS A 61 16.80 3.34 6.83
C LYS A 61 17.52 2.92 5.56
N ILE A 62 17.53 3.75 4.52
CA ILE A 62 18.15 3.39 3.24
C ILE A 62 19.65 3.14 3.40
N GLY A 63 20.38 4.00 4.10
CA GLY A 63 21.81 3.76 4.33
C GLY A 63 22.06 2.57 5.24
N GLY A 64 21.18 2.29 6.20
CA GLY A 64 21.19 1.06 6.98
C GLY A 64 21.05 -0.20 6.11
N ILE A 65 20.09 -0.20 5.18
CA ILE A 65 19.86 -1.29 4.23
C ILE A 65 21.07 -1.46 3.31
N ILE A 66 21.65 -0.38 2.78
CA ILE A 66 22.81 -0.48 1.87
C ILE A 66 24.03 -1.04 2.59
N LEU A 67 24.29 -0.61 3.82
CA LEU A 67 25.47 -1.02 4.59
C LEU A 67 25.32 -2.42 5.19
N ASN A 68 24.10 -2.83 5.55
CA ASN A 68 23.78 -4.16 6.09
C ASN A 68 22.91 -4.96 5.10
N TYR A 69 23.26 -4.91 3.82
CA TYR A 69 22.45 -5.43 2.72
C TYR A 69 22.01 -6.87 2.90
N GLN A 70 22.93 -7.72 3.36
CA GLN A 70 22.67 -9.15 3.53
C GLN A 70 21.59 -9.41 4.60
N GLN A 71 21.71 -8.76 5.76
CA GLN A 71 20.73 -8.87 6.84
C GLN A 71 19.40 -8.20 6.47
N ALA A 72 19.43 -7.04 5.80
CA ALA A 72 18.23 -6.28 5.48
C ALA A 72 17.36 -6.94 4.40
N ILE A 73 17.92 -7.79 3.53
CA ILE A 73 17.17 -8.48 2.48
C ILE A 73 16.58 -9.80 2.94
N GLU A 74 17.19 -10.43 3.95
CA GLU A 74 16.65 -11.64 4.56
C GLU A 74 15.25 -11.41 5.16
N ASP A 75 15.04 -10.24 5.78
CA ASP A 75 13.74 -9.80 6.29
C ASP A 75 13.57 -8.28 6.18
N LEU A 76 13.22 -7.83 4.97
CA LEU A 76 13.06 -6.40 4.68
C LEU A 76 11.91 -5.75 5.46
N PRO A 77 10.71 -6.35 5.57
CA PRO A 77 9.63 -5.78 6.38
C PRO A 77 10.04 -5.54 7.84
N ASP A 78 10.69 -6.52 8.47
CA ASP A 78 11.18 -6.40 9.84
C ASP A 78 12.28 -5.34 9.96
N TYR A 79 13.26 -5.34 9.05
CA TYR A 79 14.30 -4.33 9.05
C TYR A 79 13.74 -2.89 8.91
N VAL A 80 12.79 -2.69 8.00
CA VAL A 80 12.17 -1.37 7.74
C VAL A 80 11.42 -0.87 8.97
N LEU A 81 10.70 -1.74 9.69
CA LEU A 81 9.93 -1.36 10.88
C LEU A 81 10.77 -1.34 12.18
N SER A 82 11.93 -1.99 12.20
CA SER A 82 12.83 -2.02 13.36
C SER A 82 13.39 -0.65 13.75
N LEU A 83 14.15 -0.59 14.84
CA LEU A 83 14.95 0.59 15.19
C LEU A 83 16.33 0.61 14.51
N GLN A 84 16.68 -0.42 13.73
CA GLN A 84 17.98 -0.52 13.06
C GLN A 84 18.10 0.45 11.89
N GLY A 85 19.32 0.94 11.67
CA GLY A 85 19.64 1.82 10.56
C GLY A 85 21.05 2.41 10.70
N ASN A 86 21.36 3.41 9.89
CA ASN A 86 22.65 4.08 9.93
C ASN A 86 22.50 5.59 10.21
N PHE A 87 23.00 6.01 11.37
CA PHE A 87 22.87 7.39 11.83
C PHE A 87 23.56 8.39 10.90
N LEU A 88 24.75 8.05 10.39
CA LEU A 88 25.54 8.94 9.54
C LEU A 88 24.88 9.20 8.19
N SER A 89 24.33 8.16 7.55
CA SER A 89 23.56 8.32 6.31
C SER A 89 22.28 9.10 6.54
N GLY A 90 21.61 8.88 7.68
CA GLY A 90 20.46 9.69 8.10
C GLY A 90 20.82 11.17 8.19
N LEU A 91 21.88 11.51 8.92
CA LEU A 91 22.32 12.90 9.07
C LEU A 91 22.74 13.52 7.73
N ALA A 92 23.46 12.78 6.88
CA ALA A 92 23.87 13.25 5.57
C ALA A 92 22.67 13.58 4.68
N ILE A 93 21.68 12.68 4.57
CA ILE A 93 20.48 12.92 3.77
C ILE A 93 19.61 14.03 4.37
N ALA A 94 19.52 14.13 5.70
CA ALA A 94 18.81 15.22 6.37
C ALA A 94 19.37 16.60 5.96
N VAL A 95 20.70 16.76 5.99
CA VAL A 95 21.38 17.99 5.57
C VAL A 95 21.14 18.25 4.08
N VAL A 96 21.25 17.23 3.24
CA VAL A 96 21.02 17.37 1.79
C VAL A 96 19.59 17.82 1.51
N LEU A 97 18.56 17.20 2.09
CA LEU A 97 17.17 17.59 1.83
C LEU A 97 16.83 18.96 2.41
N ALA A 98 17.30 19.29 3.61
CA ALA A 98 17.13 20.62 4.17
C ALA A 98 17.79 21.70 3.30
N TYR A 99 19.01 21.43 2.80
CA TYR A 99 19.71 22.34 1.89
C TYR A 99 19.01 22.47 0.53
N LEU A 100 18.54 21.36 -0.06
CA LEU A 100 17.79 21.40 -1.32
C LEU A 100 16.51 22.23 -1.16
N LYS A 101 15.76 22.02 -0.06
CA LYS A 101 14.56 22.82 0.25
C LYS A 101 14.89 24.29 0.46
N TYR A 102 15.98 24.61 1.15
CA TYR A 102 16.47 25.98 1.31
C TYR A 102 16.79 26.61 -0.05
N ARG A 103 17.57 25.90 -0.88
CA ARG A 103 17.99 26.37 -2.21
C ARG A 103 16.79 26.61 -3.12
N ASP A 104 15.81 25.71 -3.10
CA ASP A 104 14.62 25.84 -3.94
C ASP A 104 13.71 26.98 -3.47
N ALA A 105 13.60 27.22 -2.15
CA ALA A 105 12.92 28.40 -1.62
C ALA A 105 13.65 29.70 -1.98
N GLU A 106 14.98 29.72 -1.92
CA GLU A 106 15.78 30.90 -2.27
C GLU A 106 15.70 31.21 -3.78
N LYS A 107 15.66 30.19 -4.64
CA LYS A 107 15.41 30.36 -6.08
C LYS A 107 14.04 30.97 -6.39
N GLN A 108 13.04 30.65 -5.58
CA GLN A 108 11.67 31.13 -5.74
C GLN A 108 11.41 32.43 -4.96
N ARG A 109 12.41 32.94 -4.24
CA ARG A 109 12.30 34.11 -3.38
C ARG A 109 12.01 35.35 -4.22
N LEU A 110 11.04 36.13 -3.76
CA LEU A 110 10.71 37.44 -4.35
C LEU A 110 11.20 38.55 -3.39
N PRO A 111 11.54 39.75 -3.92
CA PRO A 111 11.92 40.89 -3.10
C PRO A 111 10.86 41.26 -2.06
N GLU A 112 9.59 41.13 -2.45
CA GLU A 112 8.42 41.21 -1.58
C GLU A 112 7.55 39.98 -1.81
N PRO A 113 7.18 39.23 -0.75
CA PRO A 113 6.25 38.12 -0.86
C PRO A 113 4.91 38.60 -1.42
N LYS A 114 4.39 37.93 -2.45
CA LYS A 114 3.10 38.26 -3.06
C LYS A 114 2.07 37.17 -2.74
N GLU A 115 0.87 37.58 -2.34
CA GLU A 115 -0.29 36.69 -2.34
C GLU A 115 -0.64 36.36 -3.78
N VAL A 116 -0.43 35.10 -4.16
CA VAL A 116 -0.84 34.60 -5.46
C VAL A 116 -2.00 33.65 -5.22
N THR A 117 -3.13 33.97 -5.84
CA THR A 117 -4.27 33.09 -5.91
C THR A 117 -3.89 31.86 -6.73
N GLU A 118 -3.80 30.71 -6.08
CA GLU A 118 -3.50 29.44 -6.72
C GLU A 118 -4.75 28.56 -6.76
N VAL A 119 -5.07 28.09 -7.96
CA VAL A 119 -6.16 27.14 -8.17
C VAL A 119 -5.63 25.73 -7.93
N VAL A 120 -5.99 25.13 -6.81
CA VAL A 120 -5.63 23.75 -6.49
C VAL A 120 -6.73 22.83 -6.97
N ARG A 121 -6.36 21.98 -7.92
CA ARG A 121 -7.25 21.03 -8.58
C ARG A 121 -7.40 19.74 -7.76
N PRO A 122 -8.56 19.06 -7.80
CA PRO A 122 -8.81 17.86 -7.01
C PRO A 122 -7.75 16.76 -7.16
N TYR A 123 -7.23 16.52 -8.36
CA TYR A 123 -6.23 15.48 -8.59
C TYR A 123 -4.87 15.76 -7.93
N GLN A 124 -4.55 17.02 -7.61
CA GLN A 124 -3.30 17.39 -6.93
C GLN A 124 -3.29 16.91 -5.47
N HIS A 125 -4.46 16.62 -4.90
CA HIS A 125 -4.58 16.05 -3.56
C HIS A 125 -4.28 14.56 -3.51
N VAL A 126 -4.26 13.85 -4.64
CA VAL A 126 -4.15 12.38 -4.68
C VAL A 126 -2.85 11.89 -4.07
N GLY A 127 -1.71 12.49 -4.43
CA GLY A 127 -0.41 12.11 -3.85
C GLY A 127 -0.38 12.27 -2.33
N ASN A 128 -0.96 13.35 -1.80
CA ASN A 128 -1.07 13.55 -0.35
C ASN A 128 -1.99 12.51 0.30
N MET A 129 -3.12 12.18 -0.33
CA MET A 129 -4.02 11.13 0.16
C MET A 129 -3.35 9.76 0.17
N THR A 130 -2.61 9.40 -0.89
CA THR A 130 -1.84 8.15 -0.95
C THR A 130 -0.77 8.08 0.13
N PHE A 131 -0.05 9.17 0.37
CA PHE A 131 0.95 9.25 1.44
C PHE A 131 0.32 9.12 2.83
N ILE A 132 -0.81 9.81 3.07
CA ILE A 132 -1.58 9.70 4.31
C ILE A 132 -2.09 8.25 4.50
N ALA A 133 -2.57 7.61 3.43
CA ALA A 133 -3.02 6.23 3.47
C ALA A 133 -1.89 5.25 3.83
N ALA A 134 -0.69 5.45 3.27
CA ALA A 134 0.45 4.60 3.57
C ALA A 134 0.88 4.72 5.04
N ILE A 135 1.03 5.94 5.55
CA ILE A 135 1.41 6.17 6.96
C ILE A 135 0.30 5.71 7.90
N GLY A 136 -0.93 6.18 7.68
CA GLY A 136 -2.07 5.84 8.52
C GLY A 136 -2.40 4.34 8.49
N GLY A 137 -2.15 3.68 7.36
CA GLY A 137 -2.34 2.23 7.20
C GLY A 137 -1.35 1.44 8.05
N ILE A 138 -0.05 1.75 7.97
CA ILE A 138 0.97 1.07 8.78
C ILE A 138 0.74 1.34 10.27
N LEU A 139 0.53 2.61 10.65
CA LEU A 139 0.26 2.99 12.03
C LEU A 139 -1.00 2.30 12.57
N GLY A 140 -2.08 2.31 11.80
CA GLY A 140 -3.32 1.65 12.17
C GLY A 140 -3.17 0.15 12.35
N ALA A 141 -2.48 -0.51 11.42
CA ALA A 141 -2.25 -1.95 11.47
C ALA A 141 -1.49 -2.36 12.73
N LYS A 142 -0.47 -1.57 13.13
CA LYS A 142 0.29 -1.78 14.36
C LYS A 142 -0.48 -1.48 15.64
N LEU A 143 -1.27 -0.42 15.64
CA LEU A 143 -2.09 -0.08 16.80
C LEU A 143 -3.15 -1.15 17.05
N PHE A 144 -3.77 -1.68 16.01
CA PHE A 144 -4.76 -2.74 16.16
C PHE A 144 -4.13 -4.08 16.54
N ASP A 145 -2.98 -4.45 15.97
CA ASP A 145 -2.22 -5.63 16.41
C ASP A 145 -1.92 -5.58 17.92
N ALA A 146 -1.49 -4.42 18.42
CA ALA A 146 -1.25 -4.22 19.86
C ALA A 146 -2.52 -4.30 20.72
N VAL A 147 -3.69 -3.95 20.17
CA VAL A 147 -4.98 -4.00 20.87
C VAL A 147 -5.61 -5.40 20.80
N GLU A 148 -5.36 -6.15 19.73
CA GLU A 148 -5.84 -7.53 19.54
C GLU A 148 -5.17 -8.50 20.53
N ASP A 149 -3.90 -8.25 20.89
CA ASP A 149 -3.16 -9.03 21.87
C ASP A 149 -2.49 -8.13 22.94
N LEU A 150 -3.32 -7.66 23.89
CA LEU A 150 -2.89 -6.79 24.98
C LEU A 150 -1.88 -7.45 25.93
N GLU A 151 -1.94 -8.77 26.09
CA GLU A 151 -1.01 -9.50 26.95
C GLU A 151 0.39 -9.52 26.32
N ARG A 152 0.49 -9.86 25.03
CA ARG A 152 1.75 -9.78 24.28
C ARG A 152 2.29 -8.36 24.23
N PHE A 153 1.43 -7.37 24.01
CA PHE A 153 1.83 -5.97 24.02
C PHE A 153 2.33 -5.51 25.38
N ALA A 154 1.68 -5.90 26.48
CA ALA A 154 2.12 -5.55 27.84
C ALA A 154 3.47 -6.20 28.19
N ALA A 155 3.74 -7.40 27.66
CA ALA A 155 5.00 -8.11 27.88
C ALA A 155 6.18 -7.50 27.10
N ASP A 156 5.98 -7.09 25.84
CA ASP A 156 7.02 -6.44 25.03
C ASP A 156 6.46 -5.34 24.10
N PRO A 157 6.24 -4.12 24.63
CA PRO A 157 5.66 -3.02 23.85
C PRO A 157 6.54 -2.58 22.67
N ILE A 158 7.86 -2.59 22.84
CA ILE A 158 8.80 -2.12 21.81
C ILE A 158 8.89 -3.17 20.70
N GLY A 159 9.00 -4.46 21.05
CA GLY A 159 9.03 -5.53 20.06
C GLY A 159 7.76 -5.64 19.24
N VAL A 160 6.59 -5.44 19.84
CA VAL A 160 5.31 -5.44 19.10
C VAL A 160 5.22 -4.25 18.13
N LEU A 161 5.56 -3.03 18.60
CA LEU A 161 5.42 -1.82 17.77
C LEU A 161 6.44 -1.73 16.63
N PHE A 162 7.67 -2.22 16.83
CA PHE A 162 8.77 -2.10 15.86
C PHE A 162 9.12 -3.41 15.15
N SER A 163 8.31 -4.48 15.29
CA SER A 163 8.48 -5.70 14.49
C SER A 163 7.94 -5.55 13.08
N GLY A 164 8.41 -6.38 12.15
CA GLY A 164 7.88 -6.53 10.80
C GLY A 164 6.55 -7.28 10.72
N SER A 165 6.26 -8.09 11.74
CA SER A 165 5.07 -8.94 11.85
C SER A 165 3.94 -8.25 12.61
N GLY A 166 2.75 -8.84 12.63
CA GLY A 166 1.61 -8.25 13.37
C GLY A 166 1.10 -6.96 12.73
N LEU A 167 0.56 -7.08 11.51
CA LEU A 167 -0.06 -5.97 10.79
C LEU A 167 -1.55 -6.27 10.60
N SER A 168 -2.38 -5.79 11.53
CA SER A 168 -3.84 -5.97 11.44
C SER A 168 -4.42 -5.22 10.24
N ILE A 169 -5.06 -5.96 9.33
CA ILE A 169 -5.69 -5.40 8.13
C ILE A 169 -6.79 -4.40 8.52
N TYR A 170 -7.57 -4.69 9.57
CA TYR A 170 -8.64 -3.82 10.03
C TYR A 170 -8.12 -2.49 10.53
N GLY A 171 -7.03 -2.50 11.30
CA GLY A 171 -6.39 -1.27 11.74
C GLY A 171 -5.91 -0.42 10.58
N GLY A 172 -5.28 -1.05 9.60
CA GLY A 172 -4.81 -0.34 8.40
C GLY A 172 -5.95 0.27 7.60
N LEU A 173 -7.06 -0.45 7.41
CA LEU A 173 -8.23 0.04 6.70
C LEU A 173 -8.94 1.18 7.44
N ILE A 174 -9.18 1.04 8.75
CA ILE A 174 -9.95 2.00 9.54
C ILE A 174 -9.16 3.30 9.70
N ILE A 175 -7.91 3.22 10.14
CA ILE A 175 -7.09 4.42 10.40
C ILE A 175 -6.60 5.03 9.09
N GLY A 176 -6.09 4.21 8.16
CA GLY A 176 -5.61 4.69 6.86
C GLY A 176 -6.74 5.28 6.01
N GLY A 177 -7.86 4.54 5.86
CA GLY A 177 -9.04 5.01 5.13
C GLY A 177 -9.69 6.21 5.81
N GLY A 178 -9.88 6.17 7.13
CA GLY A 178 -10.43 7.27 7.91
C GLY A 178 -9.59 8.56 7.80
N ALA A 179 -8.26 8.46 7.83
CA ALA A 179 -7.37 9.60 7.66
C ALA A 179 -7.49 10.24 6.27
N VAL A 180 -7.64 9.44 5.21
CA VAL A 180 -7.87 9.94 3.85
C VAL A 180 -9.23 10.64 3.74
N VAL A 181 -10.29 10.05 4.29
CA VAL A 181 -11.63 10.64 4.30
C VAL A 181 -11.62 11.96 5.07
N TYR A 182 -10.99 12.00 6.25
CA TYR A 182 -10.83 13.22 7.04
C TYR A 182 -10.05 14.31 6.28
N TYR A 183 -8.94 13.95 5.63
CA TYR A 183 -8.17 14.88 4.81
C TYR A 183 -9.00 15.45 3.66
N ALA A 184 -9.71 14.58 2.92
CA ALA A 184 -10.54 14.99 1.80
C ALA A 184 -11.67 15.94 2.25
N HIS A 185 -12.29 15.64 3.40
CA HIS A 185 -13.31 16.50 4.01
C HIS A 185 -12.73 17.88 4.37
N LYS A 186 -11.56 17.92 5.02
CA LYS A 186 -10.88 19.17 5.41
C LYS A 186 -10.47 20.01 4.19
N LYS A 187 -10.26 19.39 3.03
CA LYS A 187 -9.97 20.08 1.76
C LYS A 187 -11.22 20.45 0.95
N GLY A 188 -12.42 20.24 1.51
CA GLY A 188 -13.68 20.59 0.86
C GLY A 188 -14.02 19.70 -0.34
N LEU A 189 -13.38 18.53 -0.46
CA LEU A 189 -13.71 17.58 -1.52
C LEU A 189 -15.00 16.84 -1.17
N LYS A 190 -15.91 16.72 -2.14
CA LYS A 190 -17.15 15.94 -1.97
C LYS A 190 -16.78 14.45 -1.83
N LEU A 191 -16.85 13.95 -0.60
CA LEU A 191 -16.37 12.62 -0.22
C LEU A 191 -16.90 11.49 -1.09
N VAL A 192 -18.20 11.51 -1.42
CA VAL A 192 -18.85 10.51 -2.27
C VAL A 192 -18.15 10.33 -3.62
N HIS A 193 -17.64 11.42 -4.20
CA HIS A 193 -16.93 11.38 -5.47
C HIS A 193 -15.47 10.94 -5.31
N VAL A 194 -14.86 11.21 -4.15
CA VAL A 194 -13.50 10.76 -3.81
C VAL A 194 -13.47 9.25 -3.65
N ILE A 195 -14.41 8.68 -2.88
CA ILE A 195 -14.49 7.21 -2.66
C ILE A 195 -14.82 6.47 -3.96
N ASP A 196 -15.71 7.00 -4.79
CA ASP A 196 -16.01 6.43 -6.11
C ASP A 196 -14.79 6.45 -7.04
N ALA A 197 -13.98 7.52 -6.99
CA ALA A 197 -12.77 7.63 -7.81
C ALA A 197 -11.66 6.67 -7.33
N CYS A 198 -11.65 6.35 -6.04
CA CYS A 198 -10.69 5.44 -5.44
C CYS A 198 -11.01 3.96 -5.71
N ALA A 199 -12.30 3.57 -5.73
CA ALA A 199 -12.76 2.17 -5.82
C ALA A 199 -12.06 1.31 -6.89
N PRO A 200 -11.96 1.72 -8.17
CA PRO A 200 -11.28 0.91 -9.18
C PRO A 200 -9.78 0.72 -8.86
N GLY A 201 -9.13 1.75 -8.31
CA GLY A 201 -7.74 1.70 -7.90
C GLY A 201 -7.52 0.74 -6.71
N LEU A 202 -8.46 0.70 -5.76
CA LEU A 202 -8.42 -0.25 -4.63
C LEU A 202 -8.51 -1.70 -5.10
N MET A 203 -9.43 -2.01 -6.03
CA MET A 203 -9.57 -3.37 -6.55
C MET A 203 -8.33 -3.82 -7.33
N LEU A 204 -7.76 -2.92 -8.13
CA LEU A 204 -6.51 -3.19 -8.84
C LEU A 204 -5.34 -3.42 -7.87
N ALA A 205 -5.22 -2.58 -6.84
CA ALA A 205 -4.19 -2.73 -5.82
C ALA A 205 -4.28 -4.08 -5.10
N TYR A 206 -5.50 -4.50 -4.76
CA TYR A 206 -5.76 -5.80 -4.15
C TYR A 206 -5.30 -6.94 -5.05
N GLY A 207 -5.68 -6.94 -6.33
CA GLY A 207 -5.24 -7.97 -7.28
C GLY A 207 -3.71 -8.03 -7.42
N ILE A 208 -3.03 -6.88 -7.50
CA ILE A 208 -1.56 -6.83 -7.53
C ILE A 208 -0.96 -7.35 -6.21
N GLY A 209 -1.57 -7.01 -5.07
CA GLY A 209 -1.16 -7.52 -3.77
C GLY A 209 -1.24 -9.05 -3.69
N ARG A 210 -2.30 -9.64 -4.25
CA ARG A 210 -2.48 -11.10 -4.28
C ARG A 210 -1.51 -11.84 -5.21
N ILE A 211 -1.01 -11.17 -6.25
CA ILE A 211 0.17 -11.67 -6.98
C ILE A 211 1.37 -11.75 -6.03
N GLY A 212 1.56 -10.73 -5.17
CA GLY A 212 2.57 -10.74 -4.11
C GLY A 212 2.49 -12.00 -3.26
N CYS A 213 1.31 -12.28 -2.69
CA CYS A 213 1.03 -13.46 -1.88
C CYS A 213 1.34 -14.77 -2.63
N GLN A 214 0.86 -14.88 -3.89
CA GLN A 214 1.12 -16.05 -4.73
C GLN A 214 2.61 -16.31 -4.94
N LEU A 215 3.40 -15.25 -5.17
CA LEU A 215 4.83 -15.34 -5.45
C LEU A 215 5.68 -15.56 -4.19
N SER A 216 5.20 -15.16 -3.00
CA SER A 216 5.92 -15.38 -1.75
C SER A 216 5.56 -16.69 -1.05
N GLY A 217 4.37 -17.24 -1.29
CA GLY A 217 3.85 -18.33 -0.46
C GLY A 217 3.79 -17.89 1.00
N ASP A 218 3.00 -16.87 1.30
CA ASP A 218 2.87 -16.26 2.63
C ASP A 218 1.80 -16.90 3.52
N GLY A 219 1.27 -18.06 3.14
CA GLY A 219 0.25 -18.77 3.90
C GLY A 219 -1.18 -18.47 3.46
N ASP A 220 -1.39 -17.54 2.53
CA ASP A 220 -2.71 -17.22 1.99
C ASP A 220 -3.25 -18.28 1.01
N TRP A 221 -2.71 -19.49 0.99
CA TRP A 221 -3.19 -20.59 0.15
C TRP A 221 -4.48 -21.22 0.70
N GLY A 222 -5.09 -22.11 -0.08
CA GLY A 222 -6.34 -22.75 0.27
C GLY A 222 -6.19 -24.05 1.05
N THR A 223 -7.30 -24.77 1.15
CA THR A 223 -7.33 -26.16 1.65
C THR A 223 -6.58 -27.12 0.72
N THR A 224 -6.19 -28.27 1.26
CA THR A 224 -5.50 -29.35 0.53
C THR A 224 -6.31 -29.82 -0.68
N ASN A 225 -5.66 -29.97 -1.82
CA ASN A 225 -6.27 -30.37 -3.08
C ASN A 225 -5.47 -31.49 -3.76
N GLU A 226 -5.79 -32.73 -3.43
CA GLU A 226 -5.21 -33.92 -4.06
C GLU A 226 -6.02 -34.39 -5.29
N LEU A 227 -7.08 -33.67 -5.65
CA LEU A 227 -7.93 -34.04 -6.77
C LEU A 227 -7.22 -33.76 -8.10
N PRO A 228 -7.30 -34.68 -9.08
CA PRO A 228 -6.75 -34.41 -10.40
C PRO A 228 -7.45 -33.22 -11.04
N MET A 229 -6.69 -32.44 -11.79
CA MET A 229 -7.26 -31.30 -12.52
C MET A 229 -8.35 -31.77 -13.49
N PRO A 230 -9.55 -31.14 -13.50
CA PRO A 230 -10.61 -31.49 -14.44
C PRO A 230 -10.14 -31.38 -15.89
N GLU A 231 -10.60 -32.30 -16.76
CA GLU A 231 -10.21 -32.33 -18.18
C GLU A 231 -10.50 -31.00 -18.90
N ALA A 232 -11.58 -30.31 -18.54
CA ALA A 232 -11.93 -29.01 -19.08
C ALA A 232 -10.88 -27.90 -18.80
N LEU A 233 -10.04 -28.10 -17.78
CA LEU A 233 -8.96 -27.17 -17.39
C LEU A 233 -7.58 -27.67 -17.82
N SER A 234 -7.49 -28.80 -18.54
CA SER A 234 -6.22 -29.41 -18.97
C SER A 234 -5.31 -28.52 -19.82
N PHE A 235 -5.84 -27.45 -20.40
CA PHE A 235 -5.06 -26.45 -21.14
C PHE A 235 -4.28 -25.50 -20.23
N LEU A 236 -4.56 -25.47 -18.93
CA LEU A 236 -3.88 -24.64 -17.94
C LEU A 236 -2.73 -25.41 -17.28
N PRO A 237 -1.69 -24.71 -16.79
CA PRO A 237 -0.67 -25.30 -15.95
C PRO A 237 -1.26 -25.89 -14.64
N GLU A 238 -0.73 -27.02 -14.21
CA GLU A 238 -1.20 -27.75 -13.01
C GLU A 238 -1.15 -26.91 -11.73
N TRP A 239 -0.15 -26.03 -11.59
CA TRP A 239 -0.02 -25.14 -10.43
C TRP A 239 -1.23 -24.20 -10.25
N MET A 240 -2.02 -23.94 -11.30
CA MET A 240 -3.25 -23.14 -11.22
C MET A 240 -4.41 -23.91 -10.57
N TRP A 241 -4.30 -25.24 -10.46
CA TRP A 241 -5.27 -26.11 -9.81
C TRP A 241 -4.78 -26.60 -8.45
N SER A 242 -3.54 -27.06 -8.39
CA SER A 242 -2.93 -27.60 -7.16
C SER A 242 -1.46 -27.24 -7.09
N PHE A 243 -1.02 -26.65 -5.97
CA PHE A 243 0.33 -26.11 -5.84
C PHE A 243 0.92 -26.37 -4.45
N THR A 244 2.21 -26.70 -4.39
CA THR A 244 2.93 -26.98 -3.12
C THR A 244 3.66 -25.76 -2.55
N TYR A 245 3.67 -24.62 -3.25
CA TYR A 245 4.40 -23.41 -2.84
C TYR A 245 5.85 -23.71 -2.42
N PRO A 246 6.70 -24.17 -3.35
CA PRO A 246 8.12 -24.37 -3.07
C PRO A 246 8.78 -23.03 -2.73
N HIS A 247 9.70 -23.06 -1.77
CA HIS A 247 10.40 -21.88 -1.25
C HIS A 247 9.47 -20.84 -0.62
N ASN A 248 8.38 -21.29 0.02
CA ASN A 248 7.46 -20.40 0.71
C ASN A 248 8.16 -19.61 1.83
N VAL A 249 7.74 -18.36 2.05
CA VAL A 249 8.41 -17.43 2.99
C VAL A 249 8.21 -17.82 4.46
N ASN A 250 7.15 -18.59 4.74
CA ASN A 250 6.86 -19.08 6.09
C ASN A 250 7.72 -20.28 6.50
N ALA A 251 8.44 -20.88 5.56
CA ALA A 251 9.16 -22.14 5.77
C ALA A 251 8.24 -23.30 6.21
N ASP A 252 7.00 -23.30 5.73
CA ASP A 252 5.99 -24.32 6.02
C ASP A 252 6.23 -25.59 5.20
N GLY A 253 6.04 -26.75 5.84
CA GLY A 253 6.04 -28.07 5.20
C GLY A 253 7.33 -28.87 5.38
N ILE A 254 7.78 -29.53 4.31
CA ILE A 254 8.94 -30.42 4.31
C ILE A 254 10.12 -29.81 3.57
N LEU A 255 11.34 -30.22 3.93
CA LEU A 255 12.55 -29.77 3.28
C LEU A 255 12.65 -30.32 1.85
N ILE A 256 12.88 -29.44 0.88
CA ILE A 256 13.12 -29.81 -0.52
C ILE A 256 14.46 -30.55 -0.62
N ALA A 257 14.46 -31.73 -1.25
CA ALA A 257 15.64 -32.57 -1.37
C ALA A 257 16.80 -31.83 -2.06
N GLY A 258 17.94 -31.71 -1.37
CA GLY A 258 19.14 -31.03 -1.88
C GLY A 258 19.12 -29.50 -1.80
N CYS A 259 18.15 -28.90 -1.10
CA CYS A 259 18.09 -27.46 -0.85
C CYS A 259 18.61 -27.14 0.56
N GLU A 260 19.50 -26.14 0.66
CA GLU A 260 19.98 -25.59 1.93
C GLU A 260 19.63 -24.11 2.06
N GLY A 261 19.06 -23.70 3.19
CA GLY A 261 18.70 -22.30 3.46
C GLY A 261 17.33 -22.13 4.11
N LYS A 262 17.02 -20.88 4.48
CA LYS A 262 15.78 -20.50 5.19
C LYS A 262 14.52 -20.84 4.38
N TYR A 263 14.55 -20.60 3.06
CA TYR A 263 13.41 -20.76 2.17
C TYR A 263 13.50 -22.07 1.38
N CYS A 264 13.85 -23.19 2.02
CA CYS A 264 14.00 -24.50 1.36
C CYS A 264 12.86 -25.48 1.67
N TYR A 265 11.67 -24.96 1.94
CA TYR A 265 10.51 -25.75 2.33
C TYR A 265 9.41 -25.69 1.27
N GLU A 266 8.63 -26.75 1.17
CA GLU A 266 7.41 -26.85 0.37
C GLU A 266 6.33 -27.65 1.11
N LEU A 267 5.07 -27.42 0.75
CA LEU A 267 3.97 -28.17 1.34
C LEU A 267 3.99 -29.62 0.87
N PRO A 268 3.88 -30.61 1.79
CA PRO A 268 3.92 -32.03 1.44
C PRO A 268 2.67 -32.47 0.67
N ILE A 269 1.55 -31.78 0.86
CA ILE A 269 0.29 -32.00 0.19
C ILE A 269 -0.04 -30.70 -0.55
N PRO A 270 -0.35 -30.75 -1.85
CA PRO A 270 -0.61 -29.55 -2.60
C PRO A 270 -1.98 -28.97 -2.22
N VAL A 271 -2.12 -27.66 -2.37
CA VAL A 271 -3.28 -26.89 -1.92
C VAL A 271 -3.88 -26.10 -3.08
N LEU A 272 -5.12 -25.63 -2.91
CA LEU A 272 -5.71 -24.69 -3.86
C LEU A 272 -4.92 -23.37 -3.84
N PRO A 273 -4.46 -22.86 -4.99
CA PRO A 273 -3.75 -21.60 -5.06
C PRO A 273 -4.72 -20.41 -4.97
N THR A 274 -5.38 -20.24 -3.82
CA THR A 274 -6.40 -19.19 -3.64
C THR A 274 -5.90 -17.77 -3.93
N PRO A 275 -4.65 -17.34 -3.64
CA PRO A 275 -4.16 -16.02 -4.03
C PRO A 275 -4.19 -15.78 -5.55
N PHE A 276 -3.97 -16.82 -6.34
CA PHE A 276 -4.11 -16.75 -7.79
C PHE A 276 -5.58 -16.55 -8.22
N TYR A 277 -6.52 -17.26 -7.59
CA TYR A 277 -7.95 -17.08 -7.85
C TYR A 277 -8.42 -15.69 -7.48
N GLU A 278 -8.04 -15.20 -6.30
CA GLU A 278 -8.31 -13.84 -5.85
C GLU A 278 -7.75 -12.81 -6.82
N THR A 279 -6.53 -13.03 -7.32
CA THR A 279 -5.91 -12.17 -8.35
C THR A 279 -6.79 -12.08 -9.59
N ILE A 280 -7.22 -13.22 -10.16
CA ILE A 280 -8.07 -13.24 -11.35
C ILE A 280 -9.39 -12.51 -11.09
N MET A 281 -10.08 -12.85 -9.99
CA MET A 281 -11.36 -12.26 -9.64
C MET A 281 -11.23 -10.75 -9.43
N ALA A 282 -10.15 -10.31 -8.77
CA ALA A 282 -9.84 -8.90 -8.59
C ALA A 282 -9.64 -8.16 -9.90
N PHE A 283 -8.89 -8.73 -10.85
CA PHE A 283 -8.72 -8.11 -12.17
C PHE A 283 -10.01 -8.08 -12.99
N ILE A 284 -10.87 -9.11 -12.88
CA ILE A 284 -12.18 -9.13 -13.54
C ILE A 284 -13.08 -8.04 -12.96
N ILE A 285 -13.16 -7.93 -11.63
CA ILE A 285 -13.96 -6.90 -10.95
C ILE A 285 -13.42 -5.52 -11.32
N PHE A 286 -12.10 -5.33 -11.24
CA PHE A 286 -11.44 -4.09 -11.67
C PHE A 286 -11.79 -3.74 -13.12
N ALA A 287 -11.67 -4.69 -14.05
CA ALA A 287 -11.99 -4.48 -15.46
C ALA A 287 -13.45 -4.07 -15.64
N GLY A 288 -14.38 -4.73 -14.93
CA GLY A 288 -15.79 -4.34 -14.89
C GLY A 288 -15.99 -2.91 -14.42
N LEU A 289 -15.49 -2.58 -13.22
CA LEU A 289 -15.55 -1.22 -12.66
C LEU A 289 -14.97 -0.20 -13.65
N TRP A 290 -13.81 -0.51 -14.23
CA TRP A 290 -13.11 0.38 -15.14
C TRP A 290 -13.85 0.58 -16.46
N LEU A 291 -14.40 -0.48 -17.06
CA LEU A 291 -15.16 -0.40 -18.31
C LEU A 291 -16.47 0.37 -18.13
N PHE A 292 -17.17 0.14 -17.01
CA PHE A 292 -18.47 0.76 -16.74
C PHE A 292 -18.40 2.11 -16.04
N ARG A 293 -17.21 2.61 -15.67
CA ARG A 293 -17.05 3.86 -14.91
C ARG A 293 -17.66 5.12 -15.51
N LYS A 294 -17.81 5.17 -16.83
CA LYS A 294 -18.46 6.28 -17.53
C LYS A 294 -19.99 6.19 -17.54
N LYS A 295 -20.53 4.97 -17.37
CA LYS A 295 -21.98 4.72 -17.32
C LYS A 295 -22.52 4.85 -15.89
N ILE A 296 -21.67 4.61 -14.89
CA ILE A 296 -22.03 4.76 -13.47
C ILE A 296 -21.95 6.24 -13.09
N THR A 297 -23.10 6.91 -13.11
CA THR A 297 -23.24 8.35 -12.81
C THR A 297 -23.78 8.63 -11.41
N ILE A 298 -24.46 7.67 -10.80
CA ILE A 298 -25.06 7.81 -9.46
C ILE A 298 -23.92 7.90 -8.43
N PRO A 299 -23.85 8.97 -7.62
CA PRO A 299 -22.82 9.13 -6.61
C PRO A 299 -22.84 7.99 -5.58
N GLY A 300 -21.68 7.39 -5.32
CA GLY A 300 -21.51 6.30 -4.35
C GLY A 300 -21.77 4.91 -4.94
N LEU A 301 -22.41 4.81 -6.12
CA LEU A 301 -22.74 3.53 -6.72
C LEU A 301 -21.48 2.76 -7.14
N MET A 302 -20.44 3.45 -7.64
CA MET A 302 -19.18 2.81 -8.00
C MET A 302 -18.53 2.13 -6.79
N PHE A 303 -18.47 2.86 -5.67
CA PHE A 303 -17.91 2.32 -4.44
C PHE A 303 -18.76 1.18 -3.85
N SER A 304 -20.09 1.29 -3.91
CA SER A 304 -20.99 0.20 -3.47
C SER A 304 -20.84 -1.06 -4.30
N ILE A 305 -20.75 -0.93 -5.64
CA ILE A 305 -20.50 -2.08 -6.53
C ILE A 305 -19.17 -2.73 -6.16
N TYR A 306 -18.11 -1.93 -5.97
CA TYR A 306 -16.82 -2.44 -5.49
C TYR A 306 -16.96 -3.25 -4.20
N LEU A 307 -17.64 -2.72 -3.16
CA LEU A 307 -17.82 -3.41 -1.89
C LEU A 307 -18.59 -4.72 -2.04
N ILE A 308 -19.67 -4.74 -2.83
CA ILE A 308 -20.48 -5.94 -3.06
C ILE A 308 -19.65 -7.03 -3.74
N PHE A 309 -18.99 -6.70 -4.85
CA PHE A 309 -18.22 -7.70 -5.60
C PHE A 309 -16.98 -8.17 -4.82
N ASN A 310 -16.31 -7.27 -4.11
CA ASN A 310 -15.21 -7.63 -3.22
C ASN A 310 -15.68 -8.52 -2.05
N GLY A 311 -16.88 -8.27 -1.50
CA GLY A 311 -17.47 -9.13 -0.47
C GLY A 311 -17.84 -10.52 -0.98
N ILE A 312 -18.38 -10.60 -2.22
CA ILE A 312 -18.69 -11.87 -2.88
C ILE A 312 -17.41 -12.67 -3.15
N GLU A 313 -16.39 -12.01 -3.68
CA GLU A 313 -15.04 -12.55 -3.92
C GLU A 313 -14.50 -13.20 -2.64
N ARG A 314 -14.47 -12.44 -1.54
CA ARG A 314 -14.03 -12.91 -0.23
C ARG A 314 -14.85 -14.09 0.27
N PHE A 315 -16.18 -14.02 0.17
CA PHE A 315 -17.07 -15.06 0.66
C PHE A 315 -16.80 -16.42 0.00
N PHE A 316 -16.57 -16.45 -1.32
CA PHE A 316 -16.28 -17.69 -2.03
C PHE A 316 -14.88 -18.23 -1.74
N ILE A 317 -13.89 -17.35 -1.65
CA ILE A 317 -12.51 -17.78 -1.39
C ILE A 317 -12.37 -18.36 0.01
N GLU A 318 -13.03 -17.77 1.01
CA GLU A 318 -13.01 -18.26 2.38
C GLU A 318 -13.65 -19.66 2.54
N LYS A 319 -14.44 -20.12 1.56
CA LYS A 319 -14.97 -21.49 1.58
C LYS A 319 -13.98 -22.55 1.14
N ILE A 320 -12.93 -22.14 0.44
CA ILE A 320 -11.90 -23.03 -0.09
C ILE A 320 -10.54 -22.77 0.57
N ARG A 321 -10.50 -21.87 1.55
CA ARG A 321 -9.34 -21.57 2.40
C ARG A 321 -9.41 -22.32 3.72
#